data_AF-A0A6B3EVY9-F1
#
_entry.id   AF-A0A6B3EVY9-F1
#
_cell.length_a   1.000
_cell.length_b   1.000
_cell.length_c   1.000
_cell.angle_alpha   90.00
_cell.angle_beta   90.00
_cell.angle_gamma   90.00
#
_symmetry.space_group_name_H-M   'P 1'
#
loop_
_entity.id
_entity.type
_entity.pdbx_description
1 polymer ?
#
loop_
_entity_poly.entity_id
_entity_poly.type
_entity_poly.pdbx_seq_one_letter_code
_entity_poly.pdbx_strand_id
1 'polypeptide(L)'
;VSPFALAQVADAGDIAVNPFDIDEAVETVQHEAGRLLDSGARLMTLGGDHTVALPLLRAVAERHGPVALLHFDAHLDTWDTYFGAAYTHGTPFRR
;
A
#
# COMPACT_ATOMS: atom_id res chain seq x y z
N VAL A 1 -11.78 3.64 24.21
CA VAL A 1 -12.43 2.87 23.11
C VAL A 1 -11.84 1.47 23.10
N SER A 2 -12.64 0.40 22.92
CA SER A 2 -12.16 -0.99 22.84
C SER A 2 -12.45 -1.57 21.45
N PRO A 3 -11.50 -1.50 20.49
CA PRO A 3 -11.77 -1.89 19.11
C PRO A 3 -12.04 -3.39 18.97
N PHE A 4 -11.39 -4.24 19.76
CA PHE A 4 -11.53 -5.70 19.71
C PHE A 4 -12.88 -6.21 20.23
N ALA A 5 -13.63 -5.38 20.96
CA ALA A 5 -15.01 -5.71 21.34
C ALA A 5 -16.00 -5.50 20.18
N LEU A 6 -15.61 -4.76 19.14
CA LEU A 6 -16.47 -4.38 18.02
C LEU A 6 -16.11 -5.09 16.71
N ALA A 7 -14.87 -5.56 16.57
CA ALA A 7 -14.39 -6.22 15.37
C ALA A 7 -13.43 -7.36 15.69
N GLN A 8 -13.49 -8.42 14.90
CA GLN A 8 -12.45 -9.43 14.87
C GLN A 8 -11.22 -8.86 14.16
N VAL A 9 -10.06 -8.94 14.82
CA VAL A 9 -8.79 -8.48 14.29
C VAL A 9 -7.82 -9.65 14.29
N ALA A 10 -7.07 -9.80 13.20
CA ALA A 10 -6.02 -10.79 13.07
C ALA A 10 -4.72 -10.07 12.71
N ASP A 11 -3.62 -10.55 13.30
CA ASP A 11 -2.29 -10.23 12.80
C ASP A 11 -2.04 -11.07 11.54
N ALA A 12 -1.87 -10.41 10.40
CA ALA A 12 -1.65 -11.06 9.12
C ALA A 12 -0.16 -11.34 8.84
N GLY A 13 0.74 -10.94 9.75
CA GLY A 13 2.18 -11.00 9.56
C GLY A 13 2.71 -10.02 8.52
N ASP A 14 3.96 -10.24 8.13
CA ASP A 14 4.66 -9.42 7.14
C ASP A 14 4.53 -10.01 5.72
N ILE A 15 4.46 -9.13 4.72
CA ILE A 15 4.61 -9.52 3.32
C ILE A 15 6.11 -9.59 3.01
N ALA A 16 6.59 -10.78 2.65
CA ALA A 16 7.98 -10.97 2.23
C ALA A 16 8.18 -10.38 0.83
N VAL A 17 8.92 -9.28 0.74
CA VAL A 17 9.23 -8.58 -0.52
C VAL A 17 10.68 -8.81 -0.95
N ASN A 18 10.96 -8.69 -2.24
CA ASN A 18 12.33 -8.70 -2.76
C ASN A 18 13.02 -7.35 -2.44
N PRO A 19 14.09 -7.32 -1.64
CA PRO A 19 14.79 -6.07 -1.33
C PRO A 19 15.73 -5.58 -2.44
N PHE A 20 15.92 -6.37 -3.51
CA PHE A 20 16.83 -6.08 -4.62
C PHE A 20 16.13 -5.72 -5.93
N ASP A 21 14.81 -5.87 -6.00
CA ASP A 21 14.00 -5.53 -7.17
C ASP A 21 12.72 -4.81 -6.73
N ILE A 22 12.63 -3.52 -7.07
CA ILE A 22 11.52 -2.67 -6.65
C ILE A 22 10.22 -2.98 -7.41
N ASP A 23 10.33 -3.42 -8.66
CA ASP A 23 9.17 -3.74 -9.47
C ASP A 23 8.52 -5.01 -8.92
N GLU A 24 9.33 -6.05 -8.64
CA GLU A 24 8.86 -7.28 -8.00
C GLU A 24 8.29 -7.01 -6.60
N ALA A 25 8.92 -6.14 -5.81
CA ALA A 25 8.42 -5.78 -4.48
C ALA A 25 7.04 -5.11 -4.54
N VAL A 26 6.84 -4.15 -5.46
CA VAL A 26 5.56 -3.47 -5.65
C VAL A 26 4.48 -4.45 -6.11
N GLU A 27 4.78 -5.30 -7.08
CA GLU A 27 3.85 -6.33 -7.56
C GLU A 27 3.46 -7.33 -6.45
N THR A 28 4.44 -7.77 -5.66
CA THR A 28 4.22 -8.70 -4.53
C THR A 28 3.29 -8.08 -3.48
N VAL A 29 3.51 -6.83 -3.10
CA VAL A 29 2.65 -6.14 -2.12
C VAL A 29 1.22 -5.99 -2.66
N GLN A 30 1.05 -5.63 -3.93
CA GLN A 30 -0.28 -5.50 -4.53
C GLN A 30 -1.01 -6.84 -4.54
N HIS A 31 -0.33 -7.92 -4.93
CA HIS A 31 -0.90 -9.27 -4.97
C HIS A 31 -1.34 -9.75 -3.59
N GLU A 32 -0.45 -9.69 -2.59
CA GLU A 32 -0.75 -10.18 -1.23
C GLU A 32 -1.80 -9.31 -0.53
N ALA A 33 -1.78 -7.99 -0.73
CA ALA A 33 -2.84 -7.11 -0.24
C ALA A 33 -4.20 -7.47 -0.87
N GLY A 34 -4.22 -7.75 -2.18
CA GLY A 34 -5.42 -8.22 -2.88
C GLY A 34 -5.96 -9.52 -2.27
N ARG A 35 -5.10 -10.52 -2.04
CA ARG A 35 -5.46 -11.80 -1.43
C ARG A 35 -6.05 -11.63 -0.02
N LEU A 36 -5.51 -10.72 0.78
CA LEU A 36 -6.06 -10.40 2.10
C LEU A 36 -7.41 -9.68 2.01
N LEU A 37 -7.57 -8.74 1.07
CA LEU A 37 -8.83 -8.04 0.81
C LEU A 37 -9.94 -8.98 0.31
N ASP A 38 -9.61 -10.04 -0.42
CA ASP A 38 -10.59 -11.03 -0.92
C ASP A 38 -11.29 -11.81 0.20
N SER A 39 -10.73 -11.83 1.41
CA SER A 39 -11.39 -12.37 2.60
C SER A 39 -12.54 -11.48 3.10
N GLY A 40 -12.72 -10.28 2.54
CA GLY A 40 -13.64 -9.25 3.04
C GLY A 40 -13.08 -8.44 4.22
N ALA A 41 -11.82 -8.69 4.61
CA ALA A 41 -11.14 -7.93 5.65
C ALA A 41 -10.82 -6.50 5.20
N ARG A 42 -10.68 -5.61 6.19
CA ARG A 42 -10.09 -4.27 5.98
C ARG A 42 -8.62 -4.35 6.40
N LEU A 43 -7.74 -3.77 5.59
CA LEU A 43 -6.32 -3.76 5.89
C LEU A 43 -5.94 -2.56 6.74
N MET A 44 -5.17 -2.81 7.80
CA MET A 44 -4.36 -1.83 8.50
C MET A 44 -2.91 -2.26 8.29
N THR A 45 -2.17 -1.49 7.50
CA THR A 45 -0.80 -1.84 7.12
C THR A 45 0.20 -1.03 7.94
N LEU A 46 1.34 -1.66 8.22
CA LEU A 46 2.51 -1.04 8.84
C LEU A 46 3.60 -1.08 7.79
N GLY A 47 3.86 0.06 7.16
CA GLY A 47 4.76 0.16 6.02
C GLY A 47 6.24 0.31 6.40
N GLY A 48 7.08 0.31 5.36
CA GLY A 48 8.39 0.94 5.38
C GLY A 48 8.25 2.42 4.99
N ASP A 49 8.82 2.81 3.85
CA ASP A 49 8.62 4.15 3.30
C ASP A 49 7.30 4.28 2.48
N HIS A 50 7.05 5.48 1.96
CA HIS A 50 5.78 5.82 1.29
C HIS A 50 5.53 5.06 -0.03
N THR A 51 6.53 4.35 -0.57
CA THR A 51 6.36 3.57 -1.81
C THR A 51 5.27 2.51 -1.66
N VAL A 52 5.05 2.00 -0.43
CA VAL A 52 4.02 0.99 -0.13
C VAL A 52 2.59 1.47 -0.43
N ALA A 53 2.34 2.78 -0.46
CA ALA A 53 1.00 3.32 -0.71
C ALA A 53 0.48 2.97 -2.11
N LEU A 54 1.34 2.98 -3.13
CA LEU A 54 0.96 2.71 -4.51
C LEU A 54 0.34 1.31 -4.70
N PRO A 55 1.03 0.20 -4.36
CA PRO A 55 0.45 -1.14 -4.54
C PRO A 55 -0.79 -1.38 -3.67
N LEU A 56 -0.84 -0.81 -2.46
CA LEU A 56 -2.02 -0.91 -1.59
C LEU A 56 -3.23 -0.19 -2.19
N LEU A 57 -3.05 1.03 -2.72
CA LEU A 57 -4.12 1.77 -3.38
C LEU A 57 -4.58 1.08 -4.65
N ARG A 58 -3.68 0.48 -5.44
CA ARG A 58 -4.05 -0.34 -6.60
C ARG A 58 -4.93 -1.53 -6.20
N ALA A 59 -4.53 -2.28 -5.18
CA ALA A 59 -5.30 -3.43 -4.69
C ALA A 59 -6.71 -3.04 -4.20
N VAL A 60 -6.84 -1.89 -3.52
CA VAL A 60 -8.12 -1.33 -3.08
C VAL A 60 -8.95 -0.87 -4.29
N ALA A 61 -8.34 -0.15 -5.24
CA ALA A 61 -9.02 0.40 -6.40
C ALA A 61 -9.53 -0.69 -7.36
N GLU A 62 -8.84 -1.82 -7.48
CA GLU A 62 -9.32 -2.99 -8.24
C GLU A 62 -10.68 -3.50 -7.74
N ARG A 63 -10.98 -3.35 -6.44
CA ARG A 63 -12.22 -3.85 -5.82
C ARG A 63 -13.31 -2.80 -5.70
N HIS A 64 -12.93 -1.53 -5.56
CA HIS A 64 -13.85 -0.45 -5.24
C HIS A 64 -13.93 0.65 -6.31
N GLY A 65 -13.12 0.59 -7.36
CA GLY A 65 -12.90 1.70 -8.28
C GLY A 65 -12.09 2.83 -7.62
N PRO A 66 -12.07 4.04 -8.21
CA PRO A 66 -11.37 5.19 -7.63
C PRO A 66 -11.85 5.49 -6.21
N VAL A 67 -10.91 5.68 -5.29
CA VAL A 67 -11.18 5.98 -3.88
C VAL A 67 -10.72 7.38 -3.51
N ALA A 68 -11.37 7.97 -2.50
CA ALA A 68 -10.87 9.19 -1.88
C ALA A 68 -9.68 8.87 -0.98
N LEU A 69 -8.67 9.74 -1.00
CA LEU A 69 -7.48 9.65 -0.14
C LEU A 69 -7.44 10.83 0.81
N LEU A 70 -7.24 10.53 2.10
CA LEU A 70 -6.84 11.51 3.10
C LEU A 70 -5.35 11.29 3.39
N HIS A 71 -4.52 12.21 2.92
CA HIS A 71 -3.06 12.12 2.95
C HIS A 71 -2.50 13.17 3.92
N PHE A 72 -1.76 12.71 4.92
CA PHE A 72 -1.05 13.55 5.88
C PHE A 72 0.44 13.32 5.71
N ASP A 73 1.13 14.32 5.18
CA ASP A 73 2.58 14.28 4.99
C ASP A 73 3.13 15.71 4.94
N ALA A 74 4.43 15.85 5.18
CA ALA A 74 5.14 17.09 4.91
C ALA A 74 5.39 17.28 3.40
N HIS A 75 5.30 16.22 2.60
CA HIS A 75 5.63 16.21 1.18
C HIS A 75 4.44 15.83 0.30
N LEU A 76 4.48 16.27 -0.97
CA LEU A 76 3.40 15.99 -1.92
C LEU A 76 3.48 14.58 -2.54
N ASP A 77 4.66 13.96 -2.57
CA ASP A 77 4.90 12.60 -3.08
C ASP A 77 4.32 12.33 -4.49
N THR A 78 4.46 13.35 -5.34
CA THR A 78 3.91 13.42 -6.71
C THR A 78 4.97 13.79 -7.75
N TRP A 79 6.25 13.53 -7.46
CA TRP A 79 7.32 13.76 -8.43
C TRP A 79 7.26 12.74 -9.56
N ASP A 80 7.88 13.08 -10.69
CA ASP A 80 7.84 12.21 -11.86
C ASP A 80 8.95 11.16 -11.86
N THR A 81 10.19 11.47 -11.50
CA THR A 81 11.24 10.47 -11.28
C THR A 81 12.26 11.02 -10.30
N TYR A 82 13.03 10.12 -9.67
CA TYR A 82 14.25 10.45 -8.95
C TYR A 82 15.41 9.83 -9.70
N PHE A 83 16.29 10.65 -10.29
CA PHE A 83 17.45 10.15 -11.06
C PHE A 83 17.08 9.10 -12.14
N GLY A 84 15.89 9.23 -12.74
CA GLY A 84 15.37 8.27 -13.72
C GLY A 84 14.60 7.07 -13.14
N ALA A 85 14.56 6.90 -11.82
CA ALA A 85 13.75 5.86 -11.18
C ALA A 85 12.29 6.30 -11.02
N ALA A 86 11.37 5.45 -11.47
CA ALA A 86 9.94 5.71 -11.45
C ALA A 86 9.26 5.31 -10.13
N TYR A 87 9.87 4.45 -9.31
CA TYR A 87 9.30 4.03 -8.03
C TYR A 87 10.21 4.45 -6.90
N THR A 88 9.81 5.52 -6.21
CA THR A 88 10.40 5.95 -4.93
C THR A 88 9.29 6.42 -3.98
N HIS A 89 9.66 6.67 -2.73
CA HIS A 89 8.75 7.23 -1.74
C HIS A 89 8.16 8.61 -2.12
N GLY A 90 8.79 9.34 -3.04
CA GLY A 90 8.35 10.68 -3.46
C GLY A 90 7.51 10.70 -4.75
N THR A 91 7.19 9.53 -5.31
CA THR A 91 6.41 9.41 -6.55
C THR A 91 5.06 8.66 -6.48
N PRO A 92 4.60 8.05 -5.36
CA PRO A 92 3.49 7.09 -5.39
C PRO A 92 2.16 7.69 -5.87
N PHE A 93 1.88 8.98 -5.62
CA PHE A 93 0.57 9.57 -5.93
C PHE A 93 0.49 10.20 -7.33
N ARG A 94 1.56 10.11 -8.12
CA ARG A 94 1.54 10.44 -9.56
C ARG A 94 1.28 9.20 -10.45
N ARG A 95 1.34 8.00 -9.86
CA ARG A 95 1.36 6.70 -10.54
C ARG A 95 -0.01 6.04 -10.64
#